data_AF-A0A525WLD7-F1
#
_entry.id   AF-A0A525WLD7-F1
#
_cell.length_a   1.000
_cell.length_b   1.000
_cell.length_c   1.000
_cell.angle_alpha   90.00
_cell.angle_beta   90.00
_cell.angle_gamma   90.00
#
_symmetry.space_group_name_H-M   'P 1'
#
loop_
_entity.id
_entity.type
_entity.pdbx_description
1 polymer ?
#
loop_
_entity_poly.entity_id
_entity_poly.type
_entity_poly.pdbx_seq_one_letter_code
_entity_poly.pdbx_strand_id
1 'polypeptide(L)'
;MTMWRQWVQRGVLCGVMLGGTTACAMLEHPHVDQISSDDHSKLASWYEQEAALLRQSAKDEMVMADAYRKKLSNGAKGDNAKSARKTDLVQHYEALAGWYMKAAEETDHLANEHRSILKYGHIYEGN
;
A
#
# COMPACT_ATOMS: atom_id res chain seq x y z
N MET A 1 -40.61 8.40 -22.10
CA MET A 1 -39.74 8.74 -20.94
C MET A 1 -38.66 7.68 -20.65
N THR A 2 -38.16 6.92 -21.64
CA THR A 2 -37.15 5.85 -21.42
C THR A 2 -35.78 6.19 -22.02
N MET A 3 -35.72 7.02 -23.05
CA MET A 3 -34.44 7.41 -23.69
C MET A 3 -33.55 8.25 -22.76
N TRP A 4 -34.11 9.20 -21.99
CA TRP A 4 -33.33 10.07 -21.10
C TRP A 4 -32.58 9.28 -20.02
N ARG A 5 -33.20 8.23 -19.46
CA ARG A 5 -32.58 7.38 -18.44
C ARG A 5 -31.41 6.57 -19.01
N GLN A 6 -31.48 6.11 -20.26
CA GLN A 6 -30.39 5.36 -20.89
C GLN A 6 -29.17 6.24 -21.19
N TRP A 7 -29.37 7.51 -21.56
CA TRP A 7 -28.28 8.46 -21.78
C TRP A 7 -27.55 8.81 -20.48
N VAL A 8 -28.27 9.02 -19.39
CA VAL A 8 -27.68 9.28 -18.07
C VAL A 8 -26.93 8.04 -17.55
N GLN A 9 -27.51 6.84 -17.69
CA GLN A 9 -26.85 5.61 -17.26
C GLN A 9 -25.56 5.31 -18.05
N ARG A 10 -25.55 5.56 -19.37
CA ARG A 10 -24.35 5.37 -20.20
C ARG A 10 -23.28 6.43 -19.92
N GLY A 11 -23.67 7.67 -19.66
CA GLY A 11 -22.75 8.74 -19.27
C GLY A 11 -22.05 8.46 -17.94
N VAL A 12 -22.80 7.99 -16.93
CA VAL A 12 -22.25 7.63 -15.61
C VAL A 12 -21.32 6.42 -15.71
N LEU A 13 -21.65 5.40 -16.51
CA LEU A 13 -20.80 4.22 -16.68
C LEU A 13 -19.46 4.56 -17.36
N CYS A 14 -19.48 5.42 -18.38
CA CYS A 14 -18.25 5.90 -19.03
C CYS A 14 -17.42 6.81 -18.11
N GLY A 15 -18.08 7.65 -17.31
CA GLY A 15 -17.39 8.49 -16.32
C GLY A 15 -16.67 7.66 -15.25
N VAL A 16 -17.26 6.56 -14.80
CA VAL A 16 -16.64 5.65 -13.83
C VAL A 16 -15.51 4.84 -14.46
N MET A 17 -15.65 4.38 -15.72
CA MET A 17 -14.58 3.65 -16.41
C MET A 17 -13.36 4.52 -16.76
N LEU A 18 -13.57 5.80 -17.09
CA LEU A 18 -12.48 6.74 -17.38
C LEU A 18 -11.88 7.39 -16.12
N GLY A 19 -12.66 7.51 -15.04
CA GLY A 19 -12.18 8.01 -13.75
C GLY A 19 -11.47 6.96 -12.88
N GLY A 20 -11.64 5.67 -13.18
CA GLY A 20 -11.03 4.58 -12.42
C GLY A 20 -9.53 4.38 -12.67
N THR A 21 -8.97 4.93 -13.75
CA THR A 21 -7.57 4.73 -14.12
C THR A 21 -6.63 5.86 -13.71
N THR A 22 -7.13 7.00 -13.23
CA THR A 22 -6.29 8.13 -12.80
C THR A 22 -5.85 8.07 -11.34
N ALA A 23 -6.25 7.04 -10.58
CA ALA A 23 -5.85 6.87 -9.18
C ALA A 23 -4.49 6.15 -9.00
N CYS A 24 -3.81 5.74 -10.07
CA CYS A 24 -2.48 5.13 -10.03
C CYS A 24 -1.34 6.11 -10.38
N ALA A 25 -1.57 7.42 -10.32
CA ALA A 25 -0.57 8.44 -10.71
C ALA A 25 -0.06 9.31 -9.54
N MET A 26 -0.33 8.95 -8.29
CA MET A 26 0.09 9.76 -7.13
C MET A 26 0.88 8.95 -6.13
N LEU A 27 2.00 8.39 -6.57
CA LEU A 27 3.05 7.90 -5.68
C LEU A 27 4.43 8.10 -6.33
N GLU A 28 4.65 9.26 -6.96
CA GLU A 28 6.00 9.76 -7.25
C GLU A 28 6.63 10.18 -5.91
N HIS A 29 7.06 9.20 -5.14
CA HIS A 29 8.01 9.45 -4.06
C HIS A 29 9.37 9.67 -4.71
N PRO A 30 10.14 10.68 -4.26
CA PRO A 30 11.49 10.86 -4.76
C PRO A 30 12.24 9.54 -4.57
N HIS A 31 12.89 9.03 -5.62
CA HIS A 31 13.69 7.82 -5.49
C HIS A 31 14.78 8.09 -4.45
N VAL A 32 15.02 7.18 -3.51
CA VAL A 32 16.01 7.37 -2.43
C VAL A 32 17.39 7.79 -2.99
N ASP A 33 17.73 7.32 -4.19
CA ASP A 33 18.96 7.67 -4.94
C ASP A 33 19.11 9.17 -5.27
N GLN A 34 18.05 9.96 -5.14
CA GLN A 34 18.08 11.41 -5.34
C GLN A 34 18.46 12.17 -4.05
N ILE A 35 18.51 11.49 -2.91
CA ILE A 35 18.91 12.05 -1.63
C ILE A 35 20.40 11.76 -1.44
N SER A 36 21.18 12.79 -1.09
CA SER A 36 22.59 12.61 -0.75
C SER A 36 22.73 11.63 0.42
N SER A 37 23.70 10.72 0.36
CA SER A 37 23.99 9.75 1.44
C SER A 37 24.25 10.42 2.79
N ASP A 38 24.76 11.65 2.76
CA ASP A 38 25.18 12.40 3.94
C ASP A 38 24.06 13.27 4.50
N ASP A 39 22.95 13.41 3.75
CA ASP A 39 21.77 14.16 4.20
C ASP A 39 20.88 13.27 5.06
N HIS A 40 21.37 12.91 6.24
CA HIS A 40 20.69 12.01 7.18
C HIS A 40 19.32 12.54 7.63
N SER A 41 19.10 13.87 7.59
CA SER A 41 17.79 14.47 7.88
C SER A 41 16.77 14.10 6.80
N LYS A 42 17.13 14.30 5.53
CA LYS A 42 16.24 13.92 4.42
C LYS A 42 16.08 12.40 4.31
N LEU A 43 17.13 11.62 4.54
CA LEU A 43 17.02 10.16 4.55
C LEU A 43 16.08 9.67 5.65
N ALA A 44 16.19 10.21 6.87
CA ALA A 44 15.26 9.87 7.95
C ALA A 44 13.81 10.17 7.58
N SER A 45 13.54 11.37 7.06
CA SER A 45 12.17 11.74 6.64
C SER A 45 11.66 10.89 5.48
N TRP A 46 12.52 10.51 4.55
CA TRP A 46 12.15 9.64 3.43
C TRP A 46 11.74 8.25 3.92
N TYR A 47 12.57 7.63 4.75
CA TYR A 47 12.28 6.31 5.31
C TYR A 47 11.01 6.31 6.17
N GLU A 48 10.72 7.37 6.91
CA GLU A 48 9.43 7.46 7.63
C GLU A 48 8.22 7.49 6.70
N GLN A 49 8.31 8.24 5.60
CA GLN A 49 7.25 8.30 4.61
C GLN A 49 7.07 6.92 3.97
N GLU A 50 8.16 6.29 3.55
CA GLU A 50 8.14 4.96 2.95
C GLU A 50 7.53 3.91 3.90
N ALA A 51 7.87 3.96 5.19
CA ALA A 51 7.29 3.06 6.18
C ALA A 51 5.79 3.30 6.38
N ALA A 52 5.33 4.56 6.29
CA ALA A 52 3.90 4.88 6.34
C ALA A 52 3.14 4.31 5.12
N LEU A 53 3.75 4.37 3.93
CA LEU A 53 3.17 3.80 2.71
C LEU A 53 3.10 2.28 2.78
N LEU A 54 4.17 1.62 3.21
CA LEU A 54 4.21 0.17 3.37
C LEU A 54 3.14 -0.31 4.35
N ARG A 55 2.91 0.43 5.45
CA ARG A 55 1.77 0.16 6.36
C ARG A 55 0.43 0.35 5.70
N GLN A 56 0.29 1.34 4.82
CA GLN A 56 -0.95 1.53 4.07
C GLN A 56 -1.17 0.38 3.09
N SER A 57 -0.15 -0.04 2.34
CA SER A 57 -0.20 -1.22 1.47
C SER A 57 -0.59 -2.48 2.25
N ALA A 58 0.00 -2.71 3.43
CA ALA A 58 -0.39 -3.83 4.29
C ALA A 58 -1.89 -3.81 4.66
N LYS A 59 -2.44 -2.63 4.96
CA LYS A 59 -3.88 -2.47 5.24
C LYS A 59 -4.72 -2.77 3.99
N ASP A 60 -4.29 -2.31 2.84
CA ASP A 60 -5.00 -2.51 1.57
C ASP A 60 -5.06 -4.01 1.23
N GLU A 61 -3.96 -4.75 1.41
CA GLU A 61 -3.95 -6.21 1.23
C GLU A 61 -4.88 -6.93 2.23
N MET A 62 -4.94 -6.47 3.49
CA MET A 62 -5.89 -7.00 4.48
C MET A 62 -7.35 -6.74 4.08
N VAL A 63 -7.65 -5.57 3.51
CA VAL A 63 -8.99 -5.26 2.96
C VAL A 63 -9.34 -6.23 1.83
N MET A 64 -8.37 -6.59 0.98
CA MET A 64 -8.55 -7.59 -0.07
C MET A 64 -8.82 -8.98 0.51
N ALA A 65 -8.03 -9.43 1.49
CA ALA A 65 -8.25 -10.70 2.19
C ALA A 65 -9.67 -10.79 2.77
N ASP A 66 -10.13 -9.73 3.43
CA ASP A 66 -11.48 -9.65 4.00
C ASP A 66 -12.58 -9.67 2.93
N ALA A 67 -12.37 -8.99 1.81
CA ALA A 67 -13.31 -9.02 0.68
C ALA A 67 -13.46 -10.43 0.10
N TYR A 68 -12.36 -11.18 -0.03
CA TYR A 68 -12.39 -12.59 -0.45
C TYR A 68 -13.05 -13.49 0.60
N ARG A 69 -12.77 -13.27 1.89
CA ARG A 69 -13.40 -14.02 2.99
C ARG A 69 -14.92 -13.83 3.02
N LYS A 70 -15.42 -12.61 2.83
CA LYS A 70 -16.86 -12.32 2.70
C LYS A 70 -17.50 -12.96 1.47
N LYS A 71 -16.77 -13.03 0.34
CA LYS A 71 -17.23 -13.75 -0.87
C LYS A 71 -17.26 -15.27 -0.68
N LEU A 72 -16.41 -15.82 0.19
CA LEU A 72 -16.45 -17.22 0.61
C LEU A 72 -17.70 -17.50 1.46
N SER A 73 -17.96 -16.68 2.49
CA SER A 73 -19.10 -16.87 3.40
C SER A 73 -20.45 -16.74 2.69
N ASN A 74 -20.58 -15.81 1.75
CA ASN A 74 -21.86 -15.54 1.06
C ASN A 74 -22.12 -16.45 -0.15
N GLY A 75 -21.10 -17.21 -0.59
CA GLY A 75 -21.14 -18.07 -1.77
C GLY A 75 -21.21 -19.56 -1.47
N ALA A 76 -21.57 -19.95 -0.25
CA ALA A 76 -21.57 -21.33 0.24
C ALA A 76 -22.67 -22.20 -0.38
N LYS A 77 -22.52 -22.51 -1.68
CA LYS A 77 -23.05 -23.68 -2.43
C LYS A 77 -22.32 -23.83 -3.78
N GLY A 78 -21.03 -23.51 -3.82
CA GLY A 78 -20.20 -23.63 -5.01
C GLY A 78 -19.15 -24.72 -4.86
N ASP A 79 -18.99 -25.52 -5.91
CA ASP A 79 -17.95 -26.54 -6.16
C ASP A 79 -16.69 -26.45 -5.27
N ASN A 80 -16.35 -27.53 -4.55
CA ASN A 80 -15.29 -27.57 -3.54
C ASN A 80 -13.94 -27.01 -4.05
N ALA A 81 -13.61 -27.23 -5.32
CA ALA A 81 -12.40 -26.71 -5.95
C ALA A 81 -12.34 -25.16 -6.02
N LYS A 82 -13.49 -24.49 -6.19
CA LYS A 82 -13.58 -23.01 -6.19
C LYS A 82 -13.48 -22.44 -4.78
N SER A 83 -13.92 -23.19 -3.77
CA SER A 83 -13.75 -22.80 -2.36
C SER A 83 -12.27 -22.84 -1.97
N ALA A 84 -11.57 -23.93 -2.29
CA ALA A 84 -10.14 -24.10 -2.00
C ALA A 84 -9.27 -22.99 -2.62
N ARG A 85 -9.48 -22.64 -3.89
CA ARG A 85 -8.74 -21.55 -4.56
C ARG A 85 -8.98 -20.17 -3.92
N LYS A 86 -10.17 -19.91 -3.38
CA LYS A 86 -10.46 -18.64 -2.71
C LYS A 86 -9.78 -18.58 -1.34
N THR A 87 -9.69 -19.70 -0.61
CA THR A 87 -8.95 -19.78 0.65
C THR A 87 -7.46 -19.56 0.43
N ASP A 88 -6.90 -20.11 -0.64
CA ASP A 88 -5.51 -19.86 -1.08
C ASP A 88 -5.25 -18.37 -1.32
N LEU A 89 -6.18 -17.68 -2.01
CA LEU A 89 -6.09 -16.23 -2.19
C LEU A 89 -6.14 -15.44 -0.88
N VAL A 90 -6.98 -15.84 0.09
CA VAL A 90 -7.01 -15.17 1.41
C VAL A 90 -5.65 -15.27 2.09
N GLN A 91 -5.06 -16.47 2.12
CA GLN A 91 -3.72 -16.66 2.70
C GLN A 91 -2.64 -15.87 1.94
N HIS A 92 -2.75 -15.79 0.62
CA HIS A 92 -1.83 -15.00 -0.20
C HIS A 92 -1.83 -13.51 0.19
N TYR A 93 -3.01 -12.90 0.30
CA TYR A 93 -3.13 -11.49 0.71
C TYR A 93 -2.69 -11.25 2.16
N GLU A 94 -2.99 -12.17 3.06
CA GLU A 94 -2.49 -12.11 4.45
C GLU A 94 -0.96 -12.18 4.51
N ALA A 95 -0.34 -13.03 3.68
CA ALA A 95 1.11 -13.12 3.57
C ALA A 95 1.74 -11.83 3.00
N LEU A 96 1.16 -11.27 1.93
CA LEU A 96 1.59 -9.99 1.37
C LEU A 96 1.51 -8.85 2.41
N ALA A 97 0.40 -8.78 3.15
CA ALA A 97 0.24 -7.81 4.22
C ALA A 97 1.35 -7.94 5.29
N GLY A 98 1.68 -9.18 5.66
CA GLY A 98 2.79 -9.46 6.59
C GLY A 98 4.15 -8.99 6.07
N TRP A 99 4.43 -9.20 4.78
CA TRP A 99 5.68 -8.73 4.17
C TRP A 99 5.76 -7.21 4.11
N TYR A 100 4.69 -6.53 3.70
CA TYR A 100 4.66 -5.06 3.72
C TYR A 100 4.83 -4.50 5.13
N MET A 101 4.22 -5.13 6.14
CA MET A 101 4.39 -4.70 7.53
C MET A 101 5.83 -4.87 8.01
N LYS A 102 6.47 -6.01 7.70
CA LYS A 102 7.88 -6.23 8.03
C LYS A 102 8.80 -5.24 7.33
N ALA A 103 8.55 -4.96 6.04
CA ALA A 103 9.28 -3.93 5.32
C ALA A 103 9.11 -2.56 5.98
N ALA A 104 7.89 -2.20 6.42
CA ALA A 104 7.66 -0.96 7.12
C ALA A 104 8.44 -0.86 8.44
N GLU A 105 8.57 -1.96 9.19
CA GLU A 105 9.37 -2.01 10.41
C GLU A 105 10.87 -1.80 10.15
N GLU A 106 11.41 -2.44 9.10
CA GLU A 106 12.79 -2.27 8.68
C GLU A 106 13.07 -0.82 8.22
N THR A 107 12.14 -0.23 7.48
CA THR A 107 12.23 1.15 7.00
C THR A 107 12.14 2.16 8.16
N ASP A 108 11.26 1.94 9.14
CA ASP A 108 11.21 2.73 10.39
C ASP A 108 12.53 2.63 11.17
N HIS A 109 13.13 1.44 11.21
CA HIS A 109 14.42 1.24 11.85
C HIS A 109 15.51 2.09 11.17
N LEU A 110 15.58 2.09 9.83
CA LEU A 110 16.51 2.94 9.08
C LEU A 110 16.29 4.43 9.33
N ALA A 111 15.03 4.87 9.43
CA ALA A 111 14.73 6.26 9.81
C ALA A 111 15.30 6.62 11.19
N ASN A 112 15.20 5.69 12.15
CA ASN A 112 15.74 5.88 13.50
C ASN A 112 17.26 5.86 13.53
N GLU A 113 17.91 5.02 12.71
CA GLU A 113 19.38 5.03 12.58
C GLU A 113 19.87 6.38 12.08
N HIS A 114 19.29 6.92 11.01
CA HIS A 114 19.66 8.24 10.49
C HIS A 114 19.41 9.37 11.50
N ARG A 115 18.33 9.32 12.27
CA ARG A 115 18.10 10.26 13.38
C ARG A 115 19.13 10.14 14.49
N SER A 116 19.55 8.92 14.80
CA SER A 116 20.59 8.69 15.81
C SER A 116 21.91 9.32 15.38
N ILE A 117 22.26 9.25 14.09
CA ILE A 117 23.44 9.92 13.54
C ILE A 117 23.34 11.44 13.71
N LEU A 118 22.18 12.05 13.44
CA LEU A 118 22.00 13.49 13.68
C LEU A 118 22.16 13.86 15.17
N LYS A 119 21.68 13.00 16.07
CA LYS A 119 21.72 13.23 17.51
C LYS A 119 23.12 13.05 18.11
N TYR A 120 23.89 12.09 17.61
CA TYR A 120 25.17 11.68 18.19
C TYR A 120 26.40 12.04 17.32
N GLY A 121 26.23 12.32 16.03
CA GLY A 121 27.31 12.69 15.11
C GLY A 121 27.97 14.03 15.45
N HIS A 122 27.19 14.99 15.96
CA HIS A 122 27.73 16.26 16.48
C HIS A 122 28.63 16.10 17.71
N ILE A 123 28.63 14.95 18.37
CA ILE A 123 29.48 14.69 19.55
C ILE A 123 30.91 14.30 19.13
N TYR A 124 31.11 13.81 17.89
CA TYR A 124 32.41 13.29 17.43
C TYR A 124 33.19 14.22 16.50
N GLU A 125 32.58 15.27 15.94
CA GLU A 125 33.27 16.26 15.08
C GLU A 125 33.84 17.47 15.84
N GLY A 126 33.73 17.49 17.17
CA GLY A 126 34.14 18.61 18.04
C GLY A 126 35.41 18.37 18.86
N ASN A 127 36.45 17.75 18.29
CA ASN A 127 37.76 17.61 18.95
C ASN A 127 38.94 17.87 18.00
#